data_AF-A0A7C7GIM7-F1
#
_entry.id   AF-A0A7C7GIM7-F1
#
_cell.length_a   1.000
_cell.length_b   1.000
_cell.length_c   1.000
_cell.angle_alpha   90.00
_cell.angle_beta   90.00
_cell.angle_gamma   90.00
#
_symmetry.space_group_name_H-M   'P 1'
#
loop_
_entity.id
_entity.type
_entity.pdbx_description
1 polymer ?
#
loop_
_entity_poly.entity_id
_entity_poly.type
_entity_poly.pdbx_seq_one_letter_code
_entity_poly.pdbx_strand_id
1 'polypeptide(L)'
;MVEKSAPIKSGVHLSKVYQLQPFEILLKDSIKIGIRFSNQYNHEDGLGLYYYNQKEEEWTFLPTRVHWNRSSLTSTISSLDAITIIQDTVPPSVTSTFPAHGGHYDKRDVMNFNAFIKDDLSGIEPDEKHIAMYLDGERLYASYQPVEQELSARLDSPLRTGRHELLIYVEDRAGHHIKKPINFSVY
;
A
#
# COMPACT_ATOMS: atom_id res chain seq x y z
N MET A 1 24.93 -12.24 11.00
CA MET A 1 23.88 -11.69 11.89
C MET A 1 24.33 -10.29 12.26
N VAL A 2 23.48 -9.27 12.09
CA VAL A 2 23.87 -7.89 12.41
C VAL A 2 23.50 -7.63 13.88
N GLU A 3 24.44 -7.15 14.69
CA GLU A 3 24.21 -6.90 16.13
C GLU A 3 23.30 -5.68 16.39
N LYS A 4 23.24 -4.74 15.44
CA LYS A 4 22.37 -3.56 15.47
C LYS A 4 21.75 -3.35 14.09
N SER A 5 20.45 -3.63 13.94
CA SER A 5 19.73 -3.44 12.68
C SER A 5 19.06 -2.07 12.60
N ALA A 6 18.71 -1.65 11.38
CA ALA A 6 17.86 -0.49 11.18
C ALA A 6 16.53 -0.64 11.95
N PRO A 7 16.01 0.43 12.57
CA PRO A 7 14.77 0.38 13.32
C PRO A 7 13.59 0.09 12.39
N ILE A 8 12.62 -0.65 12.89
CA ILE A 8 11.33 -0.86 12.22
C ILE A 8 10.35 0.11 12.85
N LYS A 9 9.89 1.09 12.06
CA LYS A 9 9.06 2.21 12.53
C LYS A 9 7.57 1.86 12.59
N SER A 10 7.13 0.89 11.78
CA SER A 10 5.73 0.45 11.66
C SER A 10 5.67 -1.08 11.53
N GLY A 11 4.57 -1.68 11.99
CA GLY A 11 4.36 -3.13 12.00
C GLY A 11 5.06 -3.88 13.13
N VAL A 12 4.90 -5.20 13.15
CA VAL A 12 5.48 -6.10 14.15
C VAL A 12 6.66 -6.86 13.53
N HIS A 13 7.82 -6.79 14.17
CA HIS A 13 9.03 -7.48 13.70
C HIS A 13 9.01 -8.96 14.08
N LEU A 14 9.04 -9.87 13.10
CA LEU A 14 8.81 -11.30 13.33
C LEU A 14 10.02 -12.21 13.10
N SER A 15 11.14 -11.68 12.58
CA SER A 15 12.36 -12.46 12.36
C SER A 15 13.62 -11.69 12.76
N LYS A 16 14.80 -12.31 12.65
CA LYS A 16 16.05 -11.56 12.65
C LYS A 16 16.18 -10.73 11.37
N VAL A 17 17.10 -9.77 11.37
CA VAL A 17 17.57 -9.12 10.13
C VAL A 17 18.74 -9.92 9.56
N TYR A 18 18.63 -10.27 8.28
CA TYR A 18 19.63 -11.04 7.55
C TYR A 18 20.29 -10.15 6.50
N GLN A 19 21.56 -9.80 6.71
CA GLN A 19 22.37 -9.16 5.69
C GLN A 19 22.97 -10.24 4.80
N LEU A 20 22.59 -10.26 3.52
CA LEU A 20 23.22 -11.15 2.54
C LEU A 20 24.56 -10.55 2.10
N GLN A 21 25.54 -11.41 1.82
CA GLN A 21 26.91 -11.01 1.47
C GLN A 21 27.34 -11.73 0.19
N PRO A 22 28.17 -11.10 -0.67
CA PRO A 22 28.62 -9.71 -0.59
C PRO A 22 27.54 -8.72 -1.06
N PHE A 23 27.21 -7.69 -0.26
CA PHE A 23 26.09 -6.78 -0.55
C PHE A 23 26.41 -5.66 -1.54
N GLU A 24 27.69 -5.41 -1.79
CA GLU A 24 28.17 -4.36 -2.72
C GLU A 24 28.16 -4.81 -4.19
N ILE A 25 27.88 -6.09 -4.44
CA ILE A 25 27.90 -6.65 -5.80
C ILE A 25 26.51 -6.57 -6.41
N LEU A 26 26.44 -5.91 -7.57
CA LEU A 26 25.24 -5.93 -8.41
C LEU A 26 24.97 -7.35 -8.90
N LEU A 27 23.76 -7.83 -8.66
CA LEU A 27 23.30 -9.08 -9.23
C LEU A 27 23.03 -8.87 -10.72
N LYS A 28 23.41 -9.88 -11.53
CA LYS A 28 23.12 -9.88 -12.97
C LYS A 28 21.60 -9.96 -13.25
N ASP A 29 20.88 -10.60 -12.34
CA ASP A 29 19.43 -10.81 -12.38
C ASP A 29 18.96 -10.84 -10.91
N SER A 30 18.06 -11.73 -10.56
CA SER A 30 17.42 -11.81 -9.27
C SER A 30 17.66 -13.16 -8.59
N ILE A 31 17.56 -13.16 -7.27
CA ILE A 31 17.71 -14.36 -6.43
C ILE A 31 16.40 -14.61 -5.70
N LYS A 32 15.99 -15.88 -5.67
CA LYS A 32 14.87 -16.31 -4.81
C LYS A 32 15.35 -16.54 -3.39
N ILE A 33 14.66 -15.94 -2.44
CA ILE A 33 14.90 -16.11 -1.01
C ILE A 33 13.73 -16.82 -0.35
N GLY A 34 14.03 -17.50 0.76
CA GLY A 34 13.06 -18.11 1.64
C GLY A 34 13.45 -17.94 3.09
N ILE A 35 12.60 -17.31 3.90
CA ILE A 35 12.81 -17.16 5.35
C ILE A 35 11.70 -17.92 6.08
N ARG A 36 12.09 -18.73 7.07
CA ARG A 36 11.13 -19.39 7.95
C ARG A 36 10.68 -18.44 9.06
N PHE A 37 9.40 -18.49 9.40
CA PHE A 37 8.82 -17.82 10.56
C PHE A 37 8.39 -18.85 11.61
N SER A 38 8.16 -18.37 12.84
CA SER A 38 7.68 -19.23 13.93
C SER A 38 6.27 -19.73 13.64
N ASN A 39 5.99 -21.01 13.93
CA ASN A 39 4.67 -21.61 13.75
C ASN A 39 3.56 -20.90 14.54
N GLN A 40 3.91 -20.07 15.54
CA GLN A 40 2.94 -19.27 16.29
C GLN A 40 2.26 -18.18 15.42
N TYR A 41 2.87 -17.80 14.30
CA TYR A 41 2.32 -16.82 13.35
C TYR A 41 1.67 -17.50 12.13
N ASN A 42 1.39 -18.81 12.22
CA ASN A 42 0.80 -19.55 11.11
C ASN A 42 -0.66 -19.15 10.94
N HIS A 43 -1.03 -18.70 9.74
CA HIS A 43 -2.33 -18.11 9.38
C HIS A 43 -2.60 -16.70 9.95
N GLU A 44 -1.56 -15.98 10.38
CA GLU A 44 -1.68 -14.54 10.63
C GLU A 44 -1.73 -13.77 9.31
N ASP A 45 -2.49 -12.68 9.24
CA ASP A 45 -2.50 -11.81 8.06
C ASP A 45 -1.33 -10.80 8.10
N GLY A 46 -1.04 -10.16 6.96
CA GLY A 46 -0.07 -9.07 6.85
C GLY A 46 1.41 -9.44 6.91
N LEU A 47 1.75 -10.74 6.88
CA LEU A 47 3.13 -11.22 6.81
C LEU A 47 3.80 -10.86 5.47
N GLY A 48 4.85 -10.03 5.52
CA GLY A 48 5.64 -9.65 4.34
C GLY A 48 7.14 -9.84 4.56
N LEU A 49 7.85 -10.09 3.46
CA LEU A 49 9.30 -9.88 3.40
C LEU A 49 9.60 -8.44 3.02
N TYR A 50 10.62 -7.88 3.64
CA TYR A 50 11.06 -6.51 3.40
C TYR A 50 12.56 -6.51 3.19
N TYR A 51 13.03 -5.66 2.28
CA TYR A 51 14.45 -5.30 2.20
C TYR A 51 14.67 -3.89 2.76
N TYR A 52 15.85 -3.65 3.32
CA TYR A 52 16.22 -2.33 3.79
C TYR A 52 16.78 -1.50 2.63
N ASN A 53 16.05 -0.46 2.23
CA ASN A 53 16.51 0.51 1.26
C ASN A 53 17.44 1.51 1.96
N GLN A 54 18.74 1.39 1.73
CA GLN A 54 19.75 2.24 2.36
C GLN A 54 19.65 3.72 1.95
N LYS A 55 19.13 4.01 0.75
CA LYS A 55 19.03 5.38 0.23
C LYS A 55 17.92 6.18 0.92
N GLU A 56 16.78 5.53 1.13
CA GLU A 56 15.61 6.14 1.77
C GLU A 56 15.58 5.90 3.29
N GLU A 57 16.50 5.06 3.81
CA GLU A 57 16.56 4.63 5.22
C GLU A 57 15.26 3.97 5.71
N GLU A 58 14.63 3.18 4.84
CA GLU A 58 13.32 2.59 5.08
C GLU A 58 13.23 1.12 4.64
N TRP A 59 12.31 0.38 5.27
CA TRP A 59 11.98 -0.99 4.89
C TRP A 59 10.99 -0.97 3.74
N THR A 60 11.37 -1.58 2.62
CA THR A 60 10.53 -1.65 1.41
C THR A 60 9.97 -3.06 1.26
N PHE A 61 8.66 -3.13 1.02
CA PHE A 61 7.96 -4.40 0.80
C PHE A 61 8.52 -5.16 -0.41
N LEU A 62 8.70 -6.46 -0.24
CA LEU A 62 9.00 -7.39 -1.31
C LEU A 62 7.75 -8.19 -1.65
N PRO A 63 7.37 -8.37 -2.93
CA PRO A 63 6.29 -9.25 -3.33
C PRO A 63 6.46 -10.65 -2.72
N THR A 64 5.61 -10.98 -1.76
CA THR A 64 5.83 -12.12 -0.87
C THR A 64 4.80 -13.21 -1.12
N ARG A 65 5.28 -14.45 -1.22
CA ARG A 65 4.43 -15.64 -1.20
C ARG A 65 4.58 -16.37 0.12
N VAL A 66 3.47 -16.57 0.80
CA VAL A 66 3.41 -17.33 2.06
C VAL A 66 3.21 -18.82 1.78
N HIS A 67 4.00 -19.67 2.45
CA HIS A 67 3.86 -21.13 2.42
C HIS A 67 3.58 -21.62 3.85
N TRP A 68 2.30 -21.65 4.23
CA TRP A 68 1.85 -22.04 5.58
C TRP A 68 2.28 -23.44 5.99
N ASN A 69 2.26 -24.40 5.06
CA ASN A 69 2.68 -25.79 5.29
C ASN A 69 4.17 -25.95 5.68
N ARG A 70 5.00 -24.95 5.39
CA ARG A 70 6.44 -24.95 5.69
C ARG A 70 6.85 -23.80 6.60
N SER A 71 5.87 -23.01 7.05
CA SER A 71 6.05 -21.77 7.81
C SER A 71 7.17 -20.91 7.22
N SER A 72 7.09 -20.66 5.91
CA SER A 72 8.11 -19.89 5.19
C SER A 72 7.53 -18.87 4.23
N LEU A 73 8.15 -17.70 4.17
CA LEU A 73 7.90 -16.67 3.18
C LEU A 73 8.95 -16.75 2.09
N THR A 74 8.56 -16.57 0.83
CA THR A 74 9.48 -16.51 -0.30
C THR A 74 9.27 -15.25 -1.12
N SER A 75 10.36 -14.68 -1.61
CA SER A 75 10.33 -13.55 -2.54
C SER A 75 11.54 -13.61 -3.49
N THR A 76 11.61 -12.63 -4.38
CA THR A 76 12.68 -12.41 -5.34
C THR A 76 13.34 -11.07 -5.03
N ILE A 77 14.67 -11.06 -4.90
CA ILE A 77 15.46 -9.86 -4.62
C ILE A 77 16.42 -9.58 -5.79
N SER A 78 16.65 -8.30 -6.09
CA SER A 78 17.60 -7.83 -7.12
C SER A 78 18.89 -7.27 -6.54
N SER A 79 18.95 -7.11 -5.22
CA SER A 79 20.11 -6.68 -4.45
C SER A 79 20.25 -7.56 -3.22
N LEU A 80 21.47 -7.65 -2.70
CA LEU A 80 21.78 -8.42 -1.49
C LEU A 80 21.64 -7.56 -0.23
N ASP A 81 20.67 -6.66 -0.21
CA ASP A 81 20.34 -5.82 0.94
C ASP A 81 19.87 -6.63 2.15
N ALA A 82 19.81 -5.97 3.32
CA ALA A 82 19.30 -6.60 4.52
C ALA A 82 17.82 -6.97 4.34
N ILE A 83 17.45 -8.19 4.70
CA ILE A 83 16.08 -8.71 4.59
C ILE A 83 15.52 -9.14 5.93
N THR A 84 14.21 -9.00 6.12
CA THR A 84 13.51 -9.43 7.34
C THR A 84 12.03 -9.70 7.10
N ILE A 85 11.36 -10.29 8.11
CA ILE A 85 9.91 -10.49 8.13
C ILE A 85 9.29 -9.42 9.03
N ILE A 86 8.39 -8.63 8.48
CA ILE A 86 7.56 -7.66 9.21
C ILE A 86 6.10 -8.02 8.96
N GLN A 87 5.29 -7.99 10.00
CA GLN A 87 3.84 -8.08 9.88
C GLN A 87 3.28 -6.67 9.87
N ASP A 88 2.67 -6.31 8.75
CA ASP A 88 1.79 -5.14 8.70
C ASP A 88 0.49 -5.47 9.42
N THR A 89 -0.09 -4.49 10.10
CA THR A 89 -1.34 -4.64 10.86
C THR A 89 -2.27 -3.44 10.71
N VAL A 90 -1.84 -2.44 9.94
CA VAL A 90 -2.50 -1.13 9.90
C VAL A 90 -3.02 -0.90 8.49
N PRO A 91 -4.33 -0.64 8.32
CA PRO A 91 -4.86 -0.34 7.01
C PRO A 91 -4.37 1.02 6.48
N PRO A 92 -4.38 1.21 5.15
CA PRO A 92 -4.05 2.49 4.55
C PRO A 92 -5.06 3.56 4.95
N SER A 93 -4.71 4.83 4.75
CA SER A 93 -5.56 5.96 5.11
C SER A 93 -5.78 6.91 3.94
N VAL A 94 -6.98 7.49 3.84
CA VAL A 94 -7.25 8.62 2.93
C VAL A 94 -7.06 9.90 3.72
N THR A 95 -6.03 10.68 3.39
CA THR A 95 -5.61 11.87 4.15
C THR A 95 -6.42 13.10 3.75
N SER A 96 -6.78 13.23 2.47
CA SER A 96 -7.62 14.30 1.97
C SER A 96 -8.31 13.91 0.67
N THR A 97 -9.41 14.60 0.37
CA THR A 97 -10.17 14.38 -0.87
C THR A 97 -10.67 15.70 -1.45
N PHE A 98 -10.82 15.71 -2.77
CA PHE A 98 -11.66 16.67 -3.47
C PHE A 98 -12.67 15.88 -4.31
N PRO A 99 -13.97 16.15 -4.23
CA PRO A 99 -14.66 16.96 -3.21
C PRO A 99 -14.37 16.54 -1.77
N ALA A 100 -14.47 17.48 -0.82
CA ALA A 100 -14.31 17.21 0.61
C ALA A 100 -15.63 16.75 1.24
N HIS A 101 -15.54 15.94 2.30
CA HIS A 101 -16.73 15.49 3.03
C HIS A 101 -17.48 16.68 3.65
N GLY A 102 -18.78 16.75 3.41
CA GLY A 102 -19.65 17.88 3.78
C GLY A 102 -19.55 19.09 2.85
N GLY A 103 -18.78 19.01 1.76
CA GLY A 103 -18.58 20.13 0.84
C GLY A 103 -19.83 20.50 0.05
N HIS A 104 -19.90 21.78 -0.32
CA HIS A 104 -20.97 22.36 -1.13
C HIS A 104 -20.33 23.20 -2.24
N TYR A 105 -20.58 22.82 -3.50
CA TYR A 105 -19.84 23.34 -4.64
C TYR A 105 -20.76 23.79 -5.77
N ASP A 106 -20.36 24.80 -6.54
CA ASP A 106 -21.00 25.07 -7.83
C ASP A 106 -20.73 23.87 -8.75
N LYS A 107 -21.75 23.42 -9.48
CA LYS A 107 -21.60 22.28 -10.40
C LYS A 107 -20.46 22.44 -11.42
N ARG A 108 -20.06 23.68 -11.75
CA ARG A 108 -18.95 23.98 -12.67
C ARG A 108 -17.57 23.71 -12.08
N ASP A 109 -17.47 23.69 -10.74
CA ASP A 109 -16.21 23.54 -10.02
C ASP A 109 -15.90 22.05 -9.73
N VAL A 110 -16.88 21.16 -9.87
CA VAL A 110 -16.72 19.72 -9.59
C VAL A 110 -16.65 18.92 -10.88
N MET A 111 -15.47 18.93 -11.49
CA MET A 111 -15.15 18.10 -12.65
C MET A 111 -14.04 17.07 -12.37
N ASN A 112 -13.22 17.31 -11.34
CA ASN A 112 -12.12 16.44 -10.95
C ASN A 112 -12.41 15.84 -9.57
N PHE A 113 -11.92 14.64 -9.36
CA PHE A 113 -11.97 13.91 -8.11
C PHE A 113 -10.56 13.50 -7.76
N ASN A 114 -10.15 13.76 -6.53
CA ASN A 114 -8.81 13.46 -6.04
C ASN A 114 -8.92 12.87 -4.64
N ALA A 115 -8.10 11.86 -4.35
CA ALA A 115 -7.92 11.32 -3.01
C ALA A 115 -6.42 11.06 -2.78
N PHE A 116 -5.90 11.62 -1.70
CA PHE A 116 -4.53 11.39 -1.27
C PHE A 116 -4.50 10.27 -0.25
N ILE A 117 -3.60 9.32 -0.47
CA ILE A 117 -3.59 8.05 0.22
C ILE A 117 -2.25 7.89 0.91
N LYS A 118 -2.26 7.40 2.15
CA LYS A 118 -1.06 7.16 2.92
C LYS A 118 -1.07 5.74 3.44
N ASP A 119 0.02 5.04 3.17
CA ASP A 119 0.36 3.75 3.75
C ASP A 119 1.75 3.85 4.39
N ASP A 120 1.92 3.23 5.56
CA ASP A 120 3.13 3.37 6.38
C ASP A 120 4.09 2.17 6.26
N LEU A 121 3.76 1.11 5.50
CA LEU A 121 4.60 -0.08 5.45
C LEU A 121 4.50 -0.91 4.16
N SER A 122 3.42 -1.67 3.94
CA SER A 122 3.35 -2.63 2.82
C SER A 122 3.13 -1.96 1.45
N GLY A 123 2.72 -0.70 1.46
CA GLY A 123 2.39 0.09 0.28
C GLY A 123 1.15 -0.41 -0.43
N ILE A 124 0.81 0.24 -1.53
CA ILE A 124 -0.38 -0.05 -2.32
C ILE A 124 0.03 -0.54 -3.70
N GLU A 125 -0.61 -1.61 -4.16
CA GLU A 125 -0.47 -2.06 -5.55
C GLU A 125 -1.29 -1.13 -6.47
N PRO A 126 -0.68 -0.55 -7.52
CA PRO A 126 -1.37 0.36 -8.45
C PRO A 126 -2.26 -0.41 -9.45
N ASP A 127 -2.95 -1.44 -8.96
CA ASP A 127 -3.94 -2.21 -9.71
C ASP A 127 -5.34 -1.85 -9.22
N GLU A 128 -6.22 -1.68 -10.19
CA GLU A 128 -7.61 -1.29 -10.05
C GLU A 128 -8.46 -2.15 -9.09
N LYS A 129 -8.01 -3.36 -8.74
CA LYS A 129 -8.63 -4.23 -7.72
C LYS A 129 -8.35 -3.78 -6.30
N HIS A 130 -7.19 -3.16 -6.07
CA HIS A 130 -6.73 -2.73 -4.75
C HIS A 130 -7.01 -1.24 -4.49
N ILE A 131 -7.29 -0.46 -5.54
CA ILE A 131 -7.54 0.97 -5.40
C ILE A 131 -8.60 1.45 -6.40
N ALA A 132 -9.66 2.10 -5.91
CA ALA A 132 -10.78 2.53 -6.75
C ALA A 132 -11.58 3.70 -6.15
N MET A 133 -12.27 4.44 -7.01
CA MET A 133 -13.26 5.45 -6.64
C MET A 133 -14.62 5.08 -7.25
N TYR A 134 -15.69 5.31 -6.49
CA TYR A 134 -17.07 5.15 -6.95
C TYR A 134 -17.84 6.43 -6.68
N LEU A 135 -18.58 6.92 -7.67
CA LEU A 135 -19.47 8.07 -7.56
C LEU A 135 -20.91 7.60 -7.67
N ASP A 136 -21.69 7.81 -6.62
CA ASP A 136 -23.08 7.35 -6.50
C ASP A 136 -23.25 5.84 -6.79
N GLY A 137 -22.24 5.04 -6.43
CA GLY A 137 -22.18 3.61 -6.67
C GLY A 137 -21.65 3.20 -8.04
N GLU A 138 -21.46 4.13 -8.98
CA GLU A 138 -20.83 3.87 -10.27
C GLU A 138 -19.31 4.03 -10.19
N ARG A 139 -18.57 3.06 -10.75
CA ARG A 139 -17.11 3.07 -10.71
C ARG A 139 -16.55 4.13 -11.66
N LEU A 140 -15.65 4.97 -11.16
CA LEU A 140 -14.92 5.94 -11.98
C LEU A 140 -13.67 5.31 -12.61
N TYR A 141 -13.32 5.74 -13.81
CA TYR A 141 -12.02 5.46 -14.42
C TYR A 141 -10.97 6.36 -13.77
N ALA A 142 -10.39 5.87 -12.69
CA ALA A 142 -9.39 6.59 -11.89
C ALA A 142 -7.97 6.11 -12.19
N SER A 143 -7.00 7.01 -12.07
CA SER A 143 -5.57 6.71 -12.17
C SER A 143 -4.89 6.96 -10.82
N TYR A 144 -4.08 6.01 -10.37
CA TYR A 144 -3.27 6.15 -9.17
C TYR A 144 -1.82 6.46 -9.54
N GLN A 145 -1.26 7.54 -8.98
CA GLN A 145 0.15 7.89 -9.12
C GLN A 145 0.90 7.53 -7.81
N PRO A 146 1.68 6.43 -7.75
CA PRO A 146 2.26 5.93 -6.51
C PRO A 146 3.25 6.87 -5.82
N VAL A 147 3.90 7.75 -6.58
CA VAL A 147 4.89 8.71 -6.06
C VAL A 147 4.19 9.85 -5.31
N GLU A 148 3.15 10.44 -5.90
CA GLU A 148 2.34 11.50 -5.27
C GLU A 148 1.28 10.94 -4.31
N GLN A 149 1.12 9.61 -4.32
CA GLN A 149 0.09 8.86 -3.60
C GLN A 149 -1.32 9.40 -3.87
N GLU A 150 -1.57 9.79 -5.12
CA GLU A 150 -2.79 10.46 -5.55
C GLU A 150 -3.62 9.55 -6.45
N LEU A 151 -4.86 9.32 -6.05
CA LEU A 151 -5.90 8.71 -6.88
C LEU A 151 -6.77 9.81 -7.48
N SER A 152 -6.82 9.88 -8.81
CA SER A 152 -7.54 10.95 -9.50
C SER A 152 -8.46 10.43 -10.60
N ALA A 153 -9.60 11.09 -10.78
CA ALA A 153 -10.55 10.86 -11.86
C ALA A 153 -11.13 12.18 -12.36
N ARG A 154 -11.62 12.18 -13.59
CA ARG A 154 -12.27 13.34 -14.20
C ARG A 154 -13.57 12.93 -14.85
N LEU A 155 -14.59 13.77 -14.69
CA LEU A 155 -15.88 13.59 -15.37
C LEU A 155 -15.86 14.23 -16.75
N ASP A 156 -16.62 13.63 -17.67
CA ASP A 156 -16.87 14.19 -19.00
C ASP A 156 -18.01 15.21 -19.01
N SER A 157 -18.84 15.21 -17.96
CA SER A 157 -19.99 16.11 -17.83
C SER A 157 -20.23 16.51 -16.37
N PRO A 158 -20.76 17.72 -16.11
CA PRO A 158 -21.06 18.17 -14.75
C PRO A 158 -22.09 17.27 -14.06
N LEU A 159 -22.00 17.20 -12.73
CA LEU A 159 -23.01 16.54 -11.91
C LEU A 159 -24.34 17.27 -11.92
N ARG A 160 -25.41 16.51 -11.65
CA ARG A 160 -26.74 17.07 -11.41
C ARG A 160 -26.72 17.81 -10.07
N THR A 161 -27.41 18.93 -9.97
CA THR A 161 -27.61 19.61 -8.67
C THR A 161 -28.23 18.63 -7.67
N GLY A 162 -27.68 18.55 -6.46
CA GLY A 162 -28.11 17.59 -5.45
C GLY A 162 -26.99 17.10 -4.54
N ARG A 163 -27.29 16.03 -3.81
CA ARG A 163 -26.34 15.31 -2.95
C ARG A 163 -25.74 14.15 -3.72
N HIS A 164 -24.45 13.93 -3.51
CA HIS A 164 -23.67 12.86 -4.11
C HIS A 164 -22.80 12.19 -3.05
N GLU A 165 -22.44 10.94 -3.30
CA GLU A 165 -21.48 10.18 -2.50
C GLU A 165 -20.31 9.74 -3.37
N LEU A 166 -19.10 10.09 -2.93
CA LEU A 166 -17.86 9.53 -3.45
C LEU A 166 -17.33 8.49 -2.45
N LEU A 167 -17.19 7.25 -2.86
CA LEU A 167 -16.60 6.18 -2.06
C LEU A 167 -15.18 5.88 -2.55
N ILE A 168 -14.21 6.00 -1.65
CA ILE A 168 -12.82 5.58 -1.92
C ILE A 168 -12.58 4.20 -1.32
N TYR A 169 -12.07 3.27 -2.13
CA TYR A 169 -11.58 1.97 -1.70
C TYR A 169 -10.07 1.90 -1.88
N VAL A 170 -9.36 1.47 -0.84
CA VAL A 170 -7.91 1.22 -0.88
C VAL A 170 -7.60 -0.02 -0.07
N GLU A 171 -6.78 -0.91 -0.60
CA GLU A 171 -6.21 -2.10 0.01
C GLU A 171 -4.69 -2.06 -0.13
N ASP A 172 -3.99 -2.33 0.98
CA ASP A 172 -2.53 -2.43 0.99
C ASP A 172 -2.05 -3.81 0.50
N ARG A 173 -0.74 -4.01 0.38
CA ARG A 173 -0.18 -5.31 -0.04
C ARG A 173 -0.24 -6.39 1.04
N ALA A 174 -0.57 -6.01 2.27
CA ALA A 174 -0.78 -6.90 3.40
C ALA A 174 -2.22 -7.41 3.52
N GLY A 175 -3.15 -6.88 2.72
CA GLY A 175 -4.56 -7.26 2.67
C GLY A 175 -5.47 -6.42 3.58
N HIS A 176 -4.95 -5.40 4.27
CA HIS A 176 -5.79 -4.47 5.02
C HIS A 176 -6.36 -3.41 4.10
N HIS A 177 -7.60 -3.02 4.35
CA HIS A 177 -8.31 -2.12 3.45
C HIS A 177 -9.19 -1.11 4.20
N ILE A 178 -9.53 -0.04 3.49
CA ILE A 178 -10.51 0.95 3.92
C ILE A 178 -11.54 1.22 2.84
N LYS A 179 -12.74 1.60 3.31
CA LYS A 179 -13.80 2.20 2.52
C LYS A 179 -14.15 3.54 3.14
N LYS A 180 -13.89 4.63 2.43
CA LYS A 180 -14.10 6.00 2.93
C LYS A 180 -15.22 6.68 2.14
N PRO A 181 -16.44 6.78 2.70
CA PRO A 181 -17.52 7.54 2.07
C PRO A 181 -17.34 9.05 2.29
N ILE A 182 -17.51 9.80 1.22
CA ILE A 182 -17.37 11.25 1.15
C ILE A 182 -18.69 11.81 0.59
N ASN A 183 -19.51 12.38 1.48
CA ASN A 183 -20.77 12.99 1.09
C ASN A 183 -20.53 14.45 0.72
N PHE A 184 -21.03 14.90 -0.42
CA PHE A 184 -20.95 16.30 -0.84
C PHE A 184 -22.22 16.70 -1.58
N SER A 185 -22.33 17.98 -1.91
CA SER A 185 -23.45 18.49 -2.70
C SER A 185 -23.00 19.50 -3.74
N VAL A 186 -23.73 19.53 -4.85
CA VAL A 186 -23.54 20.49 -5.94
C VAL A 186 -24.81 21.30 -6.15
N TYR A 187 -24.67 22.58 -6.51
CA TYR A 187 -25.76 23.49 -6.87
C TYR A 187 -25.65 24.00 -8.31
#